data_AF-A0A679F1Z2-F1
#
_entry.id   AF-A0A679F1Z2-F1
#
_cell.length_a   1.000
_cell.length_b   1.000
_cell.length_c   1.000
_cell.angle_alpha   90.00
_cell.angle_beta   90.00
_cell.angle_gamma   90.00
#
_symmetry.space_group_name_H-M   'P 1'
#
loop_
_entity.id
_entity.type
_entity.pdbx_description
1 polymer ?
#
loop_
_entity_poly.entity_id
_entity_poly.type
_entity_poly.pdbx_seq_one_letter_code
_entity_poly.pdbx_strand_id
1 'polypeptide(L)'
;MSLAYPVQFNGNAQFLTEIVAGGVQFKSLKQWAEDELRSGRPDSDPLLIAANSAVNNCIDIEFYKRLAIDPSSFESVIDRYFESVGHSYRMAYSHVLNYIAATVDPNFNIVPGGSAWDDGFQDLADRRILGYYYGSPVVRGMIGLRAICEGQAIYSQIQFLSAASGGGLRIDDFYKDGYIHGIYAEAFDAYIEKTGFLDPDTADAPQVAIFLLICDLATNPGRGLPFQISKFEDFIYDVDPAIRFHRLCLAAKKIYAGGLPEVFEYSKETYTRLSESLSAECGYDSPMAVLYEFQRWSEQLPILRKLEKEKETFCYAEDNLPLRVILSHFMSFCRDKIAVPEFFCWPGMMMVGDLKPDYLSVWLSNLSLYSNRLGDEGVFPRDMPGKDRECILKTLNVFYAHGIMFDLTKQWILENGKFRFDYRWLKADASEAEFTRSAGNLFESVYGVRPEAIKPL
;
A
#
# COMPACT_ATOMS: atom_id res chain seq x y z
N MET A 1 4.10 -2.34 3.55
CA MET A 1 5.04 -2.21 2.40
C MET A 1 4.21 -1.94 1.16
N SER A 2 4.60 -0.99 0.30
CA SER A 2 3.85 -0.65 -0.92
C SER A 2 4.54 -1.23 -2.16
N LEU A 3 3.77 -1.83 -3.08
CA LEU A 3 4.27 -2.28 -4.38
C LEU A 3 4.42 -1.16 -5.41
N ALA A 4 3.93 0.06 -5.11
CA ALA A 4 3.99 1.18 -6.04
C ALA A 4 5.42 1.49 -6.52
N TYR A 5 6.40 1.47 -5.61
CA TYR A 5 7.80 1.73 -5.94
C TYR A 5 8.47 0.60 -6.74
N PRO A 6 8.38 -0.69 -6.34
CA PRO A 6 8.83 -1.79 -7.20
C PRO A 6 8.24 -1.75 -8.60
N VAL A 7 6.97 -1.43 -8.71
CA VAL A 7 6.24 -1.37 -9.97
C VAL A 7 6.72 -0.21 -10.84
N GLN A 8 6.90 1.00 -10.27
CA GLN A 8 7.49 2.14 -10.97
C GLN A 8 8.88 1.83 -11.52
N PHE A 9 9.71 1.11 -10.76
CA PHE A 9 11.05 0.74 -11.21
C PHE A 9 11.01 -0.29 -12.34
N ASN A 10 10.33 -1.41 -12.14
CA ASN A 10 10.30 -2.50 -13.12
C ASN A 10 9.57 -2.08 -14.40
N GLY A 11 8.45 -1.37 -14.27
CA GLY A 11 7.66 -0.89 -15.41
C GLY A 11 8.37 0.13 -16.29
N ASN A 12 9.43 0.78 -15.79
CA ASN A 12 10.19 1.79 -16.52
C ASN A 12 11.59 1.35 -16.95
N ALA A 13 12.07 0.19 -16.48
CA ALA A 13 13.46 -0.24 -16.69
C ALA A 13 13.85 -0.33 -18.18
N GLN A 14 12.95 -0.82 -19.03
CA GLN A 14 13.18 -0.91 -20.47
C GLN A 14 13.28 0.48 -21.12
N PHE A 15 12.31 1.36 -20.86
CA PHE A 15 12.30 2.73 -21.41
C PHE A 15 13.57 3.51 -21.02
N LEU A 16 14.01 3.38 -19.77
CA LEU A 16 15.22 4.06 -19.29
C LEU A 16 16.49 3.54 -19.97
N THR A 17 16.58 2.22 -20.20
CA THR A 17 17.70 1.63 -20.94
C THR A 17 17.71 2.10 -22.40
N GLU A 18 16.54 2.21 -23.05
CA GLU A 18 16.41 2.73 -24.42
C GLU A 18 16.82 4.21 -24.51
N ILE A 19 16.43 5.04 -23.53
CA ILE A 19 16.81 6.45 -23.42
C ILE A 19 18.33 6.61 -23.32
N VAL A 20 18.99 5.80 -22.49
CA VAL A 20 20.46 5.81 -22.33
C VAL A 20 21.14 5.35 -23.61
N ALA A 21 20.66 4.27 -24.23
CA ALA A 21 21.18 3.79 -25.51
C ALA A 21 21.04 4.84 -26.64
N GLY A 22 20.00 5.67 -26.57
CA GLY A 22 19.78 6.83 -27.44
C GLY A 22 20.63 8.06 -27.12
N GLY A 23 21.49 7.99 -26.10
CA GLY A 23 22.40 9.07 -25.70
C GLY A 23 21.78 10.17 -24.84
N VAL A 24 20.56 9.97 -24.34
CA VAL A 24 19.90 10.94 -23.46
C VAL A 24 20.35 10.71 -22.02
N GLN A 25 21.02 11.71 -21.46
CA GLN A 25 21.61 11.66 -20.11
C GLN A 25 21.26 12.94 -19.34
N PHE A 26 19.97 13.23 -19.19
CA PHE A 26 19.45 14.39 -18.46
C PHE A 26 18.54 13.98 -17.30
N LYS A 27 18.49 14.81 -16.25
CA LYS A 27 17.58 14.70 -15.09
C LYS A 27 16.94 16.06 -14.80
N SER A 28 15.62 16.22 -14.74
CA SER A 28 14.61 15.17 -14.85
C SER A 28 14.29 14.80 -16.30
N LEU A 29 13.87 13.56 -16.53
CA LEU A 29 13.32 13.16 -17.84
C LEU A 29 12.02 13.89 -18.16
N LYS A 30 11.22 14.21 -17.13
CA LYS A 30 10.04 15.07 -17.24
C LYS A 30 10.40 16.39 -17.92
N GLN A 31 11.29 17.19 -17.30
CA GLN A 31 11.72 18.49 -17.83
C GLN A 31 12.35 18.38 -19.21
N TRP A 32 13.23 17.40 -19.42
CA TRP A 32 13.87 17.16 -20.71
C TRP A 32 12.83 16.93 -21.82
N ALA A 33 11.86 16.05 -21.59
CA ALA A 33 10.81 15.77 -22.57
C ALA A 33 9.95 17.02 -22.87
N GLU A 34 9.65 17.85 -21.85
CA GLU A 34 8.92 19.10 -22.08
C GLU A 34 9.70 20.08 -22.96
N ASP A 35 10.99 20.23 -22.71
CA ASP A 35 11.84 21.21 -23.40
C ASP A 35 12.12 20.81 -24.85
N GLU A 36 12.31 19.52 -25.10
CA GLU A 36 12.45 18.97 -26.46
C GLU A 36 11.17 19.15 -27.28
N LEU A 37 10.00 18.89 -26.68
CA LEU A 37 8.70 19.15 -27.32
C LEU A 37 8.51 20.63 -27.62
N ARG A 38 8.83 21.52 -26.68
CA ARG A 38 8.81 22.98 -26.89
C ARG A 38 9.76 23.44 -27.98
N SER A 39 10.88 22.73 -28.15
CA SER A 39 11.90 23.01 -29.18
C SER A 39 11.50 22.48 -30.57
N GLY A 40 10.30 21.90 -30.71
CA GLY A 40 9.75 21.44 -31.98
C GLY A 40 10.13 20.01 -32.36
N ARG A 41 10.68 19.22 -31.44
CA ARG A 41 10.89 17.78 -31.67
C ARG A 41 9.53 17.08 -31.75
N PRO A 42 9.29 16.22 -32.75
CA PRO A 42 7.99 15.58 -32.93
C PRO A 42 7.70 14.61 -31.77
N ASP A 43 6.45 14.56 -31.34
CA ASP A 43 5.95 13.60 -30.34
C ASP A 43 6.10 12.14 -30.76
N SER A 44 6.21 11.88 -32.07
CA SER A 44 6.51 10.57 -32.64
C SER A 44 7.98 10.14 -32.52
N ASP A 45 8.88 10.97 -31.96
CA ASP A 45 10.28 10.59 -31.75
C ASP A 45 10.38 9.44 -30.72
N PRO A 46 11.06 8.32 -31.05
CA PRO A 46 11.12 7.15 -30.16
C PRO A 46 11.67 7.45 -28.76
N LEU A 47 12.64 8.36 -28.62
CA LEU A 47 13.22 8.71 -27.32
C LEU A 47 12.27 9.59 -26.50
N LEU A 48 11.50 10.46 -27.17
CA LEU A 48 10.42 11.20 -26.51
C LEU A 48 9.28 10.27 -26.09
N ILE A 49 8.90 9.30 -26.92
CA ILE A 49 7.90 8.29 -26.56
C ILE A 49 8.34 7.51 -25.33
N ALA A 50 9.59 7.02 -25.29
CA ALA A 50 10.13 6.31 -24.14
C ALA A 50 10.15 7.19 -22.87
N ALA A 51 10.61 8.44 -22.97
CA ALA A 51 10.66 9.35 -21.83
C ALA A 51 9.25 9.70 -21.31
N ASN A 52 8.33 10.04 -22.20
CA ASN A 52 6.94 10.33 -21.83
C ASN A 52 6.26 9.10 -21.21
N SER A 53 6.54 7.88 -21.71
CA SER A 53 6.02 6.64 -21.13
C SER A 53 6.52 6.45 -19.70
N ALA A 54 7.83 6.65 -19.48
CA ALA A 54 8.41 6.56 -18.13
C ALA A 54 7.83 7.62 -17.17
N VAL A 55 7.66 8.85 -17.65
CA VAL A 55 7.08 9.96 -16.88
C VAL A 55 5.62 9.67 -16.52
N ASN A 56 4.79 9.27 -17.49
CA ASN A 56 3.37 8.99 -17.27
C ASN A 56 3.18 7.84 -16.28
N ASN A 57 3.87 6.71 -16.47
CA ASN A 57 3.83 5.58 -15.53
C ASN A 57 4.20 6.00 -14.11
N CYS A 58 5.21 6.86 -13.95
CA CYS A 58 5.65 7.31 -12.64
C CYS A 58 4.65 8.28 -12.00
N ILE A 59 4.17 9.27 -12.76
CA ILE A 59 3.31 10.34 -12.25
C ILE A 59 1.88 9.86 -11.94
N ASP A 60 1.33 8.93 -12.74
CA ASP A 60 0.01 8.34 -12.48
C ASP A 60 -0.03 7.59 -11.15
N ILE A 61 1.04 6.84 -10.84
CA ILE A 61 1.19 6.16 -9.55
C ILE A 61 1.35 7.18 -8.41
N GLU A 62 2.03 8.31 -8.63
CA GLU A 62 2.13 9.37 -7.63
C GLU A 62 0.78 10.07 -7.40
N PHE A 63 -0.01 10.32 -8.45
CA PHE A 63 -1.38 10.84 -8.30
C PHE A 63 -2.26 9.88 -7.52
N TYR A 64 -2.24 8.58 -7.86
CA TYR A 64 -2.95 7.55 -7.09
C TYR A 64 -2.53 7.58 -5.61
N LYS A 65 -1.23 7.59 -5.32
CA LYS A 65 -0.73 7.63 -3.94
C LYS A 65 -1.21 8.87 -3.20
N ARG A 66 -1.21 10.04 -3.84
CA ARG A 66 -1.70 11.28 -3.24
C ARG A 66 -3.20 11.19 -2.95
N LEU A 67 -4.00 10.75 -3.92
CA LEU A 67 -5.45 10.54 -3.77
C LEU A 67 -5.76 9.57 -2.63
N ALA A 68 -5.06 8.44 -2.56
CA ALA A 68 -5.31 7.41 -1.56
C ALA A 68 -4.79 7.77 -0.17
N ILE A 69 -3.57 8.33 -0.05
CA ILE A 69 -2.89 8.56 1.24
C ILE A 69 -3.36 9.83 1.93
N ASP A 70 -3.47 10.92 1.17
CA ASP A 70 -3.83 12.24 1.68
C ASP A 70 -4.63 13.00 0.60
N PRO A 71 -5.91 12.64 0.42
CA PRO A 71 -6.74 13.26 -0.60
C PRO A 71 -6.86 14.76 -0.39
N SER A 72 -6.80 15.26 0.85
CA SER A 72 -6.97 16.68 1.18
C SER A 72 -5.96 17.58 0.46
N SER A 73 -4.70 17.14 0.35
CA SER A 73 -3.63 17.91 -0.30
C SER A 73 -3.60 17.79 -1.82
N PHE A 74 -4.45 16.94 -2.42
CA PHE A 74 -4.37 16.61 -3.84
C PHE A 74 -4.47 17.81 -4.79
N GLU A 75 -5.36 18.78 -4.52
CA GLU A 75 -5.51 19.99 -5.34
C GLU A 75 -4.20 20.76 -5.53
N SER A 76 -3.29 20.73 -4.54
CA SER A 76 -2.00 21.43 -4.61
C SER A 76 -0.98 20.78 -5.54
N VAL A 77 -1.23 19.55 -5.99
CA VAL A 77 -0.31 18.76 -6.81
C VAL A 77 -0.86 18.41 -8.19
N ILE A 78 -2.08 18.84 -8.52
CA ILE A 78 -2.64 18.67 -9.86
C ILE A 78 -1.80 19.46 -10.86
N ASP A 79 -1.32 18.77 -11.89
CA ASP A 79 -0.65 19.40 -13.03
C ASP A 79 -1.26 18.90 -14.35
N ARG A 80 -0.67 19.34 -15.47
CA ARG A 80 -1.16 19.01 -16.82
C ARG A 80 -1.13 17.51 -17.17
N TYR A 81 -0.38 16.70 -16.43
CA TYR A 81 -0.28 15.25 -16.62
C TYR A 81 -1.43 14.50 -15.95
N PHE A 82 -2.18 15.14 -15.06
CA PHE A 82 -3.32 14.51 -14.44
C PHE A 82 -4.46 14.33 -15.45
N GLU A 83 -4.81 13.07 -15.73
CA GLU A 83 -5.91 12.72 -16.63
C GLU A 83 -7.24 12.77 -15.87
N SER A 84 -7.43 11.85 -14.92
CA SER A 84 -8.59 11.75 -14.05
C SER A 84 -8.28 10.84 -12.85
N VAL A 85 -9.18 10.85 -11.85
CA VAL A 85 -9.05 9.97 -10.67
C VAL A 85 -9.06 8.50 -11.10
N GLY A 86 -10.01 8.12 -11.96
CA GLY A 86 -10.18 6.76 -12.45
C GLY A 86 -8.96 6.26 -13.22
N HIS A 87 -8.33 7.12 -14.03
CA HIS A 87 -7.09 6.78 -14.73
C HIS A 87 -5.93 6.53 -13.75
N SER A 88 -5.71 7.41 -12.77
CA SER A 88 -4.65 7.18 -11.78
C SER A 88 -4.84 5.86 -11.01
N TYR A 89 -6.07 5.56 -10.59
CA TYR A 89 -6.40 4.30 -9.92
C TYR A 89 -6.21 3.08 -10.85
N ARG A 90 -6.69 3.15 -12.09
CA ARG A 90 -6.50 2.11 -13.10
C ARG A 90 -5.03 1.84 -13.31
N MET A 91 -4.21 2.86 -13.57
CA MET A 91 -2.80 2.70 -13.86
C MET A 91 -2.05 2.06 -12.69
N ALA A 92 -2.32 2.52 -11.46
CA ALA A 92 -1.72 1.93 -10.27
C ALA A 92 -2.07 0.45 -10.11
N TYR A 93 -3.34 0.07 -10.27
CA TYR A 93 -3.77 -1.33 -10.17
C TYR A 93 -3.21 -2.18 -11.32
N SER A 94 -3.36 -1.75 -12.57
CA SER A 94 -2.87 -2.47 -13.75
C SER A 94 -1.38 -2.74 -13.66
N HIS A 95 -0.57 -1.75 -13.25
CA HIS A 95 0.86 -1.99 -13.13
C HIS A 95 1.22 -2.95 -11.98
N VAL A 96 0.52 -2.90 -10.84
CA VAL A 96 0.70 -3.86 -9.74
C VAL A 96 0.32 -5.28 -10.17
N LEU A 97 -0.83 -5.44 -10.83
CA LEU A 97 -1.31 -6.73 -11.30
C LEU A 97 -0.42 -7.30 -12.39
N ASN A 98 0.04 -6.48 -13.34
CA ASN A 98 1.03 -6.89 -14.35
C ASN A 98 2.33 -7.37 -13.69
N TYR A 99 2.79 -6.70 -12.63
CA TYR A 99 3.99 -7.12 -11.92
C TYR A 99 3.82 -8.44 -11.17
N ILE A 100 2.67 -8.63 -10.50
CA ILE A 100 2.29 -9.90 -9.87
C ILE A 100 2.21 -11.00 -10.93
N ALA A 101 1.41 -10.80 -11.97
CA ALA A 101 1.17 -11.74 -13.06
C ALA A 101 2.48 -12.16 -13.75
N ALA A 102 3.37 -11.22 -14.06
CA ALA A 102 4.68 -11.54 -14.65
C ALA A 102 5.51 -12.52 -13.81
N THR A 103 5.28 -12.58 -12.50
CA THR A 103 5.99 -13.48 -11.59
C THR A 103 5.22 -14.76 -11.31
N VAL A 104 3.89 -14.69 -11.18
CA VAL A 104 3.09 -15.83 -10.68
C VAL A 104 2.04 -16.37 -11.64
N ASP A 105 1.59 -15.59 -12.61
CA ASP A 105 0.54 -15.97 -13.55
C ASP A 105 0.66 -15.19 -14.88
N PRO A 106 1.68 -15.48 -15.72
CA PRO A 106 2.00 -14.63 -16.88
C PRO A 106 0.90 -14.52 -17.94
N ASN A 107 -0.08 -15.43 -17.90
CA ASN A 107 -1.19 -15.49 -18.85
C ASN A 107 -2.51 -14.95 -18.27
N PHE A 108 -2.50 -14.39 -17.04
CA PHE A 108 -3.71 -13.88 -16.37
C PHE A 108 -4.85 -14.89 -16.29
N ASN A 109 -4.54 -16.16 -15.99
CA ASN A 109 -5.57 -17.19 -15.85
C ASN A 109 -6.36 -17.03 -14.53
N ILE A 110 -5.74 -16.45 -13.51
CA ILE A 110 -6.23 -16.36 -12.14
C ILE A 110 -6.13 -14.93 -11.61
N VAL A 111 -4.99 -14.27 -11.79
CA VAL A 111 -4.78 -12.87 -11.36
C VAL A 111 -5.71 -11.97 -12.19
N PRO A 112 -6.46 -11.03 -11.57
CA PRO A 112 -7.36 -10.15 -12.30
C PRO A 112 -6.60 -9.15 -13.17
N GLY A 113 -7.29 -8.53 -14.13
CA GLY A 113 -6.70 -7.59 -15.08
C GLY A 113 -6.57 -8.15 -16.49
N GLY A 114 -5.47 -7.79 -17.15
CA GLY A 114 -5.24 -8.06 -18.57
C GLY A 114 -5.97 -7.07 -19.49
N SER A 115 -5.96 -7.37 -20.80
CA SER A 115 -6.50 -6.47 -21.84
C SER A 115 -8.00 -6.17 -21.68
N ALA A 116 -8.75 -7.04 -21.00
CA ALA A 116 -10.18 -6.83 -20.75
C ALA A 116 -10.48 -5.58 -19.92
N TRP A 117 -9.53 -5.12 -19.09
CA TRP A 117 -9.70 -3.87 -18.34
C TRP A 117 -9.56 -2.64 -19.23
N ASP A 118 -8.75 -2.71 -20.28
CA ASP A 118 -8.49 -1.56 -21.14
C ASP A 118 -9.75 -1.12 -21.86
N ASP A 119 -10.51 -2.07 -22.42
CA ASP A 119 -11.79 -1.79 -23.07
C ASP A 119 -12.81 -1.21 -22.08
N GLY A 120 -12.88 -1.77 -20.87
CA GLY A 120 -13.82 -1.34 -19.84
C GLY A 120 -13.59 0.10 -19.40
N PHE A 121 -12.35 0.49 -19.13
CA PHE A 121 -12.03 1.87 -18.74
C PHE A 121 -12.08 2.84 -19.93
N GLN A 122 -11.77 2.40 -21.15
CA GLN A 122 -11.90 3.24 -22.34
C GLN A 122 -13.36 3.62 -22.60
N ASP A 123 -14.30 2.67 -22.45
CA ASP A 123 -15.74 2.96 -22.55
C ASP A 123 -16.19 4.06 -21.58
N LEU A 124 -15.69 4.03 -20.33
CA LEU A 124 -16.01 5.06 -19.34
C LEU A 124 -15.51 6.45 -19.74
N ALA A 125 -14.31 6.53 -20.31
CA ALA A 125 -13.72 7.76 -20.80
C ALA A 125 -14.52 8.32 -22.00
N ASP A 126 -14.87 7.47 -22.95
CA ASP A 126 -15.61 7.82 -24.16
C ASP A 126 -17.02 8.32 -23.82
N ARG A 127 -17.69 7.66 -22.86
CA ARG A 127 -19.00 8.06 -22.32
C ARG A 127 -18.92 9.25 -21.36
N ARG A 128 -17.71 9.71 -21.03
CA ARG A 128 -17.43 10.81 -20.09
C ARG A 128 -18.08 10.59 -18.72
N ILE A 129 -17.96 9.39 -18.19
CA ILE A 129 -18.41 9.07 -16.83
C ILE A 129 -17.58 9.88 -15.83
N LEU A 130 -18.24 10.47 -14.84
CA LEU A 130 -17.59 11.28 -13.79
C LEU A 130 -16.45 10.50 -13.16
N GLY A 131 -15.26 11.09 -13.20
CA GLY A 131 -14.02 10.53 -12.66
C GLY A 131 -13.13 9.83 -13.68
N TYR A 132 -13.54 9.65 -14.94
CA TYR A 132 -12.86 8.79 -15.92
C TYR A 132 -12.47 9.47 -17.25
N TYR A 133 -12.59 10.79 -17.35
CA TYR A 133 -12.19 11.52 -18.57
C TYR A 133 -11.36 12.75 -18.22
N TYR A 134 -10.49 13.16 -19.15
CA TYR A 134 -9.66 14.34 -19.00
C TYR A 134 -10.45 15.60 -18.62
N GLY A 135 -10.06 16.22 -17.51
CA GLY A 135 -10.72 17.41 -16.97
C GLY A 135 -12.04 17.11 -16.26
N SER A 136 -12.33 15.85 -15.94
CA SER A 136 -13.43 15.48 -15.06
C SER A 136 -13.28 16.14 -13.68
N PRO A 137 -14.39 16.54 -13.02
CA PRO A 137 -14.34 16.94 -11.63
C PRO A 137 -13.68 15.88 -10.75
N VAL A 138 -12.81 16.33 -9.84
CA VAL A 138 -12.09 15.48 -8.89
C VAL A 138 -12.96 15.23 -7.67
N VAL A 139 -13.49 14.02 -7.56
CA VAL A 139 -14.19 13.54 -6.36
C VAL A 139 -13.19 12.80 -5.49
N ARG A 140 -13.11 13.16 -4.21
CA ARG A 140 -12.14 12.61 -3.25
C ARG A 140 -12.75 12.53 -1.85
N GLY A 141 -12.29 11.58 -1.05
CA GLY A 141 -12.70 11.47 0.35
C GLY A 141 -12.14 12.59 1.23
N MET A 142 -12.78 12.82 2.38
CA MET A 142 -12.35 13.85 3.35
C MET A 142 -11.13 13.43 4.17
N ILE A 143 -10.99 12.13 4.46
CA ILE A 143 -9.86 11.56 5.19
C ILE A 143 -9.07 10.64 4.27
N GLY A 144 -7.77 10.47 4.48
CA GLY A 144 -6.94 9.57 3.67
C GLY A 144 -6.62 8.24 4.34
N LEU A 145 -6.01 7.32 3.57
CA LEU A 145 -5.43 6.08 4.09
C LEU A 145 -4.48 6.33 5.26
N ARG A 146 -3.74 7.46 5.25
CA ARG A 146 -2.87 7.85 6.37
C ARG A 146 -3.67 7.98 7.67
N ALA A 147 -4.73 8.79 7.68
CA ALA A 147 -5.56 8.98 8.86
C ALA A 147 -6.21 7.66 9.32
N ILE A 148 -6.66 6.82 8.38
CA ILE A 148 -7.27 5.52 8.69
C ILE A 148 -6.25 4.59 9.37
N CYS A 149 -5.04 4.48 8.83
CA CYS A 149 -3.98 3.64 9.42
C CYS A 149 -3.49 4.16 10.77
N GLU A 150 -3.28 5.47 10.91
CA GLU A 150 -2.85 6.08 12.18
C GLU A 150 -3.94 5.92 13.26
N GLY A 151 -5.21 6.13 12.89
CA GLY A 151 -6.36 5.87 13.74
C GLY A 151 -6.45 4.39 14.17
N GLN A 152 -6.30 3.45 13.23
CA GLN A 152 -6.30 2.03 13.58
C GLN A 152 -5.16 1.66 14.55
N ALA A 153 -3.96 2.20 14.33
CA ALA A 153 -2.79 1.94 15.17
C ALA A 153 -2.98 2.50 16.59
N ILE A 154 -3.36 3.77 16.72
CA ILE A 154 -3.51 4.40 18.04
C ILE A 154 -4.66 3.78 18.83
N TYR A 155 -5.81 3.50 18.20
CA TYR A 155 -6.94 2.89 18.91
C TYR A 155 -6.66 1.44 19.32
N SER A 156 -5.86 0.70 18.55
CA SER A 156 -5.35 -0.62 18.96
C SER A 156 -4.40 -0.51 20.17
N GLN A 157 -3.53 0.50 20.18
CA GLN A 157 -2.59 0.73 21.28
C GLN A 157 -3.31 1.10 22.58
N ILE A 158 -4.29 2.02 22.53
CA ILE A 158 -5.02 2.42 23.74
C ILE A 158 -5.92 1.28 24.26
N GLN A 159 -6.44 0.42 23.38
CA GLN A 159 -7.14 -0.81 23.79
C GLN A 159 -6.21 -1.70 24.63
N PHE A 160 -4.99 -1.94 24.13
CA PHE A 160 -3.99 -2.71 24.87
C PHE A 160 -3.64 -2.05 26.22
N LEU A 161 -3.35 -0.76 26.22
CA LEU A 161 -2.95 -0.04 27.44
C LEU A 161 -4.08 -0.01 28.49
N SER A 162 -5.31 0.26 28.05
CA SER A 162 -6.48 0.26 28.93
C SER A 162 -6.68 -1.12 29.56
N ALA A 163 -6.71 -2.17 28.74
CA ALA A 163 -6.92 -3.52 29.23
C ALA A 163 -5.75 -4.02 30.11
N ALA A 164 -4.49 -3.71 29.75
CA ALA A 164 -3.32 -4.03 30.56
C ALA A 164 -3.27 -3.28 31.90
N SER A 165 -3.92 -2.11 31.99
CA SER A 165 -4.08 -1.35 33.24
C SER A 165 -5.17 -1.88 34.16
N GLY A 166 -5.88 -2.95 33.76
CA GLY A 166 -7.05 -3.45 34.49
C GLY A 166 -8.33 -2.67 34.23
N GLY A 167 -8.43 -1.95 33.10
CA GLY A 167 -9.62 -1.20 32.68
C GLY A 167 -9.82 0.13 33.41
N GLY A 168 -8.79 0.64 34.09
CA GLY A 168 -8.87 1.89 34.86
C GLY A 168 -8.78 3.17 34.03
N LEU A 169 -8.38 3.07 32.76
CA LEU A 169 -8.16 4.23 31.88
C LEU A 169 -9.39 4.51 31.02
N ARG A 170 -9.82 5.78 31.00
CA ARG A 170 -10.88 6.28 30.12
C ARG A 170 -10.28 6.82 28.82
N ILE A 171 -11.10 6.95 27.78
CA ILE A 171 -10.65 7.56 26.51
C ILE A 171 -10.19 9.00 26.70
N ASP A 172 -10.88 9.77 27.55
CA ASP A 172 -10.49 11.14 27.91
C ASP A 172 -9.07 11.26 28.48
N ASP A 173 -8.56 10.22 29.14
CA ASP A 173 -7.22 10.24 29.71
C ASP A 173 -6.17 10.24 28.58
N PHE A 174 -6.41 9.48 27.51
CA PHE A 174 -5.55 9.46 26.32
C PHE A 174 -5.61 10.77 25.52
N TYR A 175 -6.76 11.45 25.49
CA TYR A 175 -6.84 12.80 24.93
C TYR A 175 -6.01 13.80 25.74
N LYS A 176 -6.12 13.79 27.07
CA LYS A 176 -5.39 14.69 27.96
C LYS A 176 -3.87 14.47 27.91
N ASP A 177 -3.45 13.22 27.80
CA ASP A 177 -2.04 12.85 27.71
C ASP A 177 -1.46 13.04 26.30
N GLY A 178 -2.27 13.49 25.33
CA GLY A 178 -1.83 13.81 23.98
C GLY A 178 -1.61 12.58 23.08
N TYR A 179 -2.15 11.41 23.42
CA TYR A 179 -2.12 10.24 22.54
C TYR A 179 -3.05 10.43 21.33
N ILE A 180 -4.22 11.05 21.55
CA ILE A 180 -5.24 11.24 20.52
C ILE A 180 -5.29 12.72 20.13
N HIS A 181 -4.52 13.10 19.09
CA HIS A 181 -4.51 14.46 18.54
C HIS A 181 -4.10 14.47 17.06
N GLY A 182 -4.52 15.51 16.32
CA GLY A 182 -4.14 15.69 14.92
C GLY A 182 -4.50 14.47 14.06
N ILE A 183 -3.51 13.94 13.32
CA ILE A 183 -3.70 12.79 12.42
C ILE A 183 -4.18 11.53 13.15
N TYR A 184 -3.88 11.39 14.45
CA TYR A 184 -4.28 10.24 15.26
C TYR A 184 -5.77 10.28 15.65
N ALA A 185 -6.41 11.45 15.61
CA ALA A 185 -7.84 11.63 15.93
C ALA A 185 -8.72 11.67 14.67
N GLU A 186 -8.17 12.14 13.55
CA GLU A 186 -8.91 12.53 12.33
C GLU A 186 -9.91 11.48 11.83
N ALA A 187 -9.49 10.21 11.72
CA ALA A 187 -10.38 9.15 11.24
C ALA A 187 -11.47 8.78 12.25
N PHE A 188 -11.16 8.79 13.55
CA PHE A 188 -12.12 8.47 14.60
C PHE A 188 -13.19 9.56 14.74
N ASP A 189 -12.77 10.83 14.71
CA ASP A 189 -13.68 11.97 14.75
C ASP A 189 -14.64 11.95 13.54
N ALA A 190 -14.12 11.67 12.34
CA ALA A 190 -14.94 11.49 11.15
C ALA A 190 -15.91 10.30 11.29
N TYR A 191 -15.47 9.19 11.89
CA TYR A 191 -16.33 8.04 12.17
C TYR A 191 -17.48 8.37 13.12
N ILE A 192 -17.21 9.04 14.25
CA ILE A 192 -18.25 9.48 15.19
C ILE A 192 -19.23 10.44 14.52
N GLU A 193 -18.73 11.43 13.76
CA GLU A 193 -19.57 12.38 13.03
C GLU A 193 -20.51 11.68 12.04
N LYS A 194 -19.98 10.74 11.23
CA LYS A 194 -20.78 10.07 10.19
C LYS A 194 -21.73 9.02 10.77
N THR A 195 -21.33 8.31 11.81
CA THR A 195 -22.20 7.33 12.47
C THR A 195 -23.27 7.97 13.34
N GLY A 196 -22.96 9.11 13.97
CA GLY A 196 -23.79 9.73 14.99
C GLY A 196 -23.80 8.95 16.30
N PHE A 197 -22.82 8.08 16.54
CA PHE A 197 -22.64 7.43 17.83
C PHE A 197 -22.21 8.44 18.89
N LEU A 198 -22.47 8.12 20.16
CA LEU A 198 -21.90 8.88 21.26
C LEU A 198 -20.42 8.52 21.42
N ASP A 199 -19.64 9.50 21.86
CA ASP A 199 -18.24 9.29 22.21
C ASP A 199 -18.11 8.14 23.23
N PRO A 200 -17.20 7.18 22.99
CA PRO A 200 -16.98 6.09 23.93
C PRO A 200 -16.30 6.56 25.21
N ASP A 201 -16.77 6.04 26.34
CA ASP A 201 -16.16 6.28 27.65
C ASP A 201 -14.82 5.54 27.82
N THR A 202 -14.71 4.33 27.25
CA THR A 202 -13.60 3.39 27.45
C THR A 202 -13.12 2.81 26.12
N ALA A 203 -11.84 2.39 26.09
CA ALA A 203 -11.22 1.85 24.88
C ALA A 203 -11.79 0.49 24.42
N ASP A 204 -12.40 -0.26 25.34
CA ASP A 204 -13.04 -1.55 25.07
C ASP A 204 -14.52 -1.43 24.63
N ALA A 205 -15.03 -0.20 24.51
CA ALA A 205 -16.40 0.06 24.10
C ALA A 205 -16.70 -0.42 22.66
N PRO A 206 -17.95 -0.83 22.36
CA PRO A 206 -18.37 -1.27 21.02
C PRO A 206 -18.05 -0.28 19.90
N GLN A 207 -18.10 1.02 20.19
CA GLN A 207 -17.77 2.09 19.24
C GLN A 207 -16.35 1.94 18.68
N VAL A 208 -15.39 1.65 19.56
CA VAL A 208 -13.98 1.47 19.18
C VAL A 208 -13.80 0.18 18.39
N ALA A 209 -14.47 -0.90 18.82
CA ALA A 209 -14.41 -2.18 18.12
C ALA A 209 -14.94 -2.08 16.67
N ILE A 210 -16.06 -1.38 16.47
CA ILE A 210 -16.64 -1.14 15.14
C ILE A 210 -15.76 -0.21 14.32
N PHE A 211 -15.17 0.84 14.92
CA PHE A 211 -14.22 1.70 14.23
C PHE A 211 -13.02 0.92 13.68
N LEU A 212 -12.38 0.10 14.52
CA LEU A 212 -11.23 -0.71 14.10
C LEU A 212 -11.61 -1.71 12.99
N LEU A 213 -12.82 -2.28 13.07
CA LEU A 213 -13.35 -3.12 12.00
C LEU A 213 -13.53 -2.32 10.70
N ILE A 214 -14.12 -1.12 10.76
CA ILE A 214 -14.28 -0.26 9.58
C ILE A 214 -12.91 0.10 8.97
N CYS A 215 -11.89 0.40 9.78
CA CYS A 215 -10.53 0.63 9.28
C CYS A 215 -9.98 -0.59 8.54
N ASP A 216 -10.13 -1.79 9.12
CA ASP A 216 -9.71 -3.04 8.48
C ASP A 216 -10.44 -3.27 7.15
N LEU A 217 -11.76 -3.10 7.12
CA LEU A 217 -12.56 -3.27 5.90
C LEU A 217 -12.24 -2.21 4.84
N ALA A 218 -12.06 -0.95 5.23
CA ALA A 218 -11.80 0.15 4.30
C ALA A 218 -10.49 -0.04 3.54
N THR A 219 -9.47 -0.56 4.21
CA THR A 219 -8.11 -0.72 3.66
C THR A 219 -7.89 -2.01 2.87
N ASN A 220 -8.82 -2.97 2.95
CA ASN A 220 -8.71 -4.27 2.30
C ASN A 220 -9.84 -4.49 1.26
N PRO A 221 -9.74 -3.90 0.05
CA PRO A 221 -10.69 -4.14 -1.02
C PRO A 221 -10.60 -5.56 -1.58
N GLY A 222 -11.73 -6.03 -2.14
CA GLY A 222 -11.82 -7.31 -2.84
C GLY A 222 -11.88 -7.18 -4.37
N ARG A 223 -12.42 -6.07 -4.88
CA ARG A 223 -12.51 -5.77 -6.31
C ARG A 223 -11.18 -5.23 -6.82
N GLY A 224 -10.80 -5.65 -8.02
CA GLY A 224 -9.50 -5.34 -8.62
C GLY A 224 -8.36 -6.21 -8.09
N LEU A 225 -8.43 -6.69 -6.85
CA LEU A 225 -7.52 -7.67 -6.27
C LEU A 225 -8.19 -8.28 -5.02
N PRO A 226 -8.48 -9.60 -4.96
CA PRO A 226 -8.22 -10.63 -5.97
C PRO A 226 -9.33 -10.81 -7.00
N PHE A 227 -10.52 -10.23 -6.81
CA PHE A 227 -11.62 -10.41 -7.73
C PHE A 227 -11.54 -9.48 -8.95
N GLN A 228 -12.10 -9.95 -10.07
CA GLN A 228 -12.30 -9.10 -11.25
C GLN A 228 -13.22 -7.91 -10.93
N ILE A 229 -13.06 -6.85 -11.71
CA ILE A 229 -14.00 -5.72 -11.70
C ILE A 229 -15.27 -6.18 -12.41
N SER A 230 -16.39 -6.19 -11.68
CA SER A 230 -17.69 -6.58 -12.23
C SER A 230 -18.42 -5.41 -12.90
N LYS A 231 -18.22 -4.19 -12.40
CA LYS A 231 -18.78 -2.96 -12.94
C LYS A 231 -17.75 -1.83 -12.85
N PHE A 232 -17.23 -1.40 -14.00
CA PHE A 232 -16.12 -0.45 -14.05
C PHE A 232 -16.51 0.93 -13.50
N GLU A 233 -17.76 1.37 -13.66
CA GLU A 233 -18.27 2.63 -13.08
C GLU A 233 -18.12 2.69 -11.55
N ASP A 234 -18.14 1.54 -10.89
CA ASP A 234 -18.09 1.45 -9.43
C ASP A 234 -16.63 1.34 -8.91
N PHE A 235 -15.66 1.15 -9.81
CA PHE A 235 -14.28 0.79 -9.44
C PHE A 235 -13.67 1.72 -8.39
N ILE A 236 -13.72 3.05 -8.59
CA ILE A 236 -13.18 4.02 -7.61
C ILE A 236 -13.87 3.84 -6.24
N TYR A 237 -15.20 3.64 -6.22
CA TYR A 237 -15.97 3.47 -4.98
C TYR A 237 -15.72 2.13 -4.28
N ASP A 238 -15.21 1.16 -5.03
CA ASP A 238 -14.89 -0.18 -4.55
C ASP A 238 -13.46 -0.29 -4.02
N VAL A 239 -12.54 0.58 -4.42
CA VAL A 239 -11.11 0.45 -4.07
C VAL A 239 -10.51 1.64 -3.33
N ASP A 240 -11.11 2.83 -3.42
CA ASP A 240 -10.63 4.01 -2.69
C ASP A 240 -10.89 3.84 -1.19
N PRO A 241 -9.84 3.82 -0.33
CA PRO A 241 -10.01 3.55 1.09
C PRO A 241 -10.83 4.62 1.82
N ALA A 242 -10.76 5.87 1.38
CA ALA A 242 -11.51 6.96 1.99
C ALA A 242 -13.00 6.86 1.68
N ILE A 243 -13.34 6.56 0.43
CA ILE A 243 -14.73 6.34 0.01
C ILE A 243 -15.31 5.10 0.70
N ARG A 244 -14.55 4.00 0.75
CA ARG A 244 -14.94 2.78 1.47
C ARG A 244 -15.19 3.05 2.94
N PHE A 245 -14.28 3.75 3.62
CA PHE A 245 -14.44 4.14 5.02
C PHE A 245 -15.74 4.90 5.26
N HIS A 246 -16.01 5.91 4.41
CA HIS A 246 -17.23 6.70 4.52
C HIS A 246 -18.49 5.85 4.34
N ARG A 247 -18.54 5.00 3.31
CA ARG A 247 -19.68 4.10 3.05
C ARG A 247 -19.90 3.12 4.20
N LEU A 248 -18.83 2.58 4.77
CA LEU A 248 -18.87 1.68 5.92
C LEU A 248 -19.36 2.37 7.20
N CYS A 249 -19.02 3.64 7.41
CA CYS A 249 -19.58 4.43 8.52
C CYS A 249 -21.10 4.62 8.37
N LEU A 250 -21.57 4.92 7.16
CA LEU A 250 -23.01 5.04 6.88
C LEU A 250 -23.74 3.69 7.02
N ALA A 251 -23.09 2.59 6.64
CA ALA A 251 -23.61 1.24 6.86
C ALA A 251 -23.73 0.94 8.36
N ALA A 252 -22.70 1.24 9.16
CA ALA A 252 -22.74 1.06 10.61
C ALA A 252 -23.88 1.88 11.26
N LYS A 253 -24.06 3.14 10.85
CA LYS A 253 -25.19 3.99 11.29
C LYS A 253 -26.53 3.32 11.06
N LYS A 254 -26.73 2.74 9.87
CA LYS A 254 -27.99 2.08 9.51
C LYS A 254 -28.20 0.80 10.30
N ILE A 255 -27.18 -0.05 10.40
CA ILE A 255 -27.23 -1.34 11.11
C ILE A 255 -27.53 -1.12 12.61
N TYR A 256 -26.92 -0.11 13.22
CA TYR A 256 -27.04 0.19 14.64
C TYR A 256 -27.98 1.35 14.95
N ALA A 257 -28.93 1.65 14.06
CA ALA A 257 -29.94 2.69 14.31
C ALA A 257 -30.78 2.41 15.58
N GLY A 258 -30.90 1.14 15.99
CA GLY A 258 -31.56 0.71 17.23
C GLY A 258 -30.68 0.77 18.48
N GLY A 259 -29.43 1.22 18.36
CA GLY A 259 -28.44 1.24 19.43
C GLY A 259 -27.31 0.22 19.22
N LEU A 260 -26.19 0.50 19.88
CA LEU A 260 -25.06 -0.42 19.97
C LEU A 260 -25.34 -1.52 21.01
N PRO A 261 -24.73 -2.71 20.86
CA PRO A 261 -24.83 -3.74 21.90
C PRO A 261 -24.19 -3.23 23.20
N GLU A 262 -24.77 -3.60 24.36
CA GLU A 262 -24.20 -3.22 25.66
C GLU A 262 -22.85 -3.88 25.92
N VAL A 263 -22.66 -5.10 25.40
CA VAL A 263 -21.42 -5.88 25.54
C VAL A 263 -20.91 -6.27 24.15
N PHE A 264 -19.61 -6.11 23.94
CA PHE A 264 -18.94 -6.50 22.70
C PHE A 264 -18.01 -7.69 22.95
N GLU A 265 -18.25 -8.79 22.25
CA GLU A 265 -17.39 -9.97 22.29
C GLU A 265 -16.35 -9.90 21.16
N TYR A 266 -15.08 -9.79 21.53
CA TYR A 266 -13.96 -9.79 20.59
C TYR A 266 -13.64 -11.23 20.16
N SER A 267 -14.43 -11.78 19.25
CA SER A 267 -14.33 -13.17 18.78
C SER A 267 -14.31 -13.28 17.26
N LYS A 268 -13.88 -14.45 16.76
CA LYS A 268 -13.94 -14.79 15.34
C LYS A 268 -15.37 -14.71 14.79
N GLU A 269 -16.33 -15.20 15.56
CA GLU A 269 -17.75 -15.20 15.22
C GLU A 269 -18.29 -13.78 15.11
N THR A 270 -17.93 -12.91 16.06
CA THR A 270 -18.29 -11.49 16.01
C THR A 270 -17.66 -10.80 14.81
N TYR A 271 -16.35 -10.98 14.57
CA TYR A 271 -15.69 -10.42 13.38
C TYR A 271 -16.41 -10.84 12.10
N THR A 272 -16.67 -12.14 11.94
CA THR A 272 -17.28 -12.70 10.72
C THR A 272 -18.66 -12.11 10.49
N ARG A 273 -19.53 -12.15 11.52
CA ARG A 273 -20.90 -11.63 11.43
C ARG A 273 -20.94 -10.14 11.11
N LEU A 274 -20.10 -9.33 11.78
CA LEU A 274 -20.10 -7.88 11.61
C LEU A 274 -19.51 -7.45 10.28
N SER A 275 -18.39 -8.06 9.87
CA SER A 275 -17.78 -7.78 8.58
C SER A 275 -18.70 -8.14 7.43
N GLU A 276 -19.39 -9.29 7.49
CA GLU A 276 -20.40 -9.67 6.51
C GLU A 276 -21.57 -8.68 6.45
N SER A 277 -22.08 -8.24 7.60
CA SER A 277 -23.20 -7.28 7.66
C SER A 277 -22.81 -5.93 7.05
N LEU A 278 -21.64 -5.41 7.41
CA LEU A 278 -21.12 -4.13 6.88
C LEU A 278 -20.84 -4.21 5.38
N SER A 279 -20.14 -5.26 4.93
CA SER A 279 -19.86 -5.47 3.51
C SER A 279 -21.14 -5.61 2.69
N ALA A 280 -22.11 -6.40 3.17
CA ALA A 280 -23.39 -6.60 2.48
C ALA A 280 -24.17 -5.29 2.34
N GLU A 281 -24.23 -4.47 3.38
CA GLU A 281 -24.89 -3.16 3.33
C GLU A 281 -24.21 -2.20 2.34
N CYS A 282 -22.91 -2.30 2.17
CA CYS A 282 -22.17 -1.52 1.16
C CYS A 282 -22.18 -2.13 -0.24
N GLY A 283 -22.60 -3.39 -0.43
CA GLY A 283 -22.45 -4.12 -1.69
C GLY A 283 -21.01 -4.57 -1.98
N TYR A 284 -20.16 -4.67 -0.95
CA TYR A 284 -18.79 -5.16 -1.06
C TYR A 284 -18.72 -6.67 -0.91
N ASP A 285 -17.63 -7.27 -1.42
CA ASP A 285 -17.31 -8.66 -1.11
C ASP A 285 -17.09 -8.85 0.40
N SER A 286 -17.45 -10.01 0.91
CA SER A 286 -17.10 -10.40 2.27
C SER A 286 -15.57 -10.50 2.40
N PRO A 287 -14.95 -9.98 3.48
CA PRO A 287 -13.50 -10.10 3.67
C PRO A 287 -13.05 -11.55 3.75
N MET A 288 -13.89 -12.44 4.30
CA MET A 288 -13.57 -13.86 4.33
C MET A 288 -13.53 -14.44 2.91
N ALA A 289 -14.46 -14.04 2.04
CA ALA A 289 -14.44 -14.46 0.63
C ALA A 289 -13.17 -13.97 -0.09
N VAL A 290 -12.74 -12.73 0.18
CA VAL A 290 -11.48 -12.18 -0.34
C VAL A 290 -10.28 -13.03 0.12
N LEU A 291 -10.20 -13.35 1.40
CA LEU A 291 -9.09 -14.15 1.94
C LEU A 291 -9.08 -15.58 1.36
N TYR A 292 -10.25 -16.21 1.23
CA TYR A 292 -10.38 -17.53 0.62
C TYR A 292 -10.00 -17.54 -0.86
N GLU A 293 -10.22 -16.44 -1.58
CA GLU A 293 -9.78 -16.32 -2.96
C GLU A 293 -8.25 -16.30 -3.06
N PHE A 294 -7.54 -15.61 -2.17
CA PHE A 294 -6.08 -15.73 -2.10
C PHE A 294 -5.63 -17.15 -1.72
N GLN A 295 -6.32 -17.81 -0.80
CA GLN A 295 -6.02 -19.22 -0.51
C GLN A 295 -6.17 -20.11 -1.76
N ARG A 296 -7.23 -19.88 -2.55
CA ARG A 296 -7.44 -20.56 -3.84
C ARG A 296 -6.30 -20.29 -4.83
N TRP A 297 -5.74 -19.08 -4.86
CA TRP A 297 -4.56 -18.79 -5.68
C TRP A 297 -3.37 -19.67 -5.29
N SER A 298 -3.06 -19.82 -3.99
CA SER A 298 -1.99 -20.72 -3.51
C SER A 298 -2.20 -22.18 -3.93
N GLU A 299 -3.46 -22.60 -4.06
CA GLU A 299 -3.80 -23.96 -4.51
C GLU A 299 -3.60 -24.14 -6.01
N GLN A 300 -3.84 -23.10 -6.81
CA GLN A 300 -3.85 -23.19 -8.27
C GLN A 300 -2.57 -22.71 -8.96
N LEU A 301 -1.79 -21.84 -8.33
CA LEU A 301 -0.53 -21.29 -8.85
C LEU A 301 0.68 -21.97 -8.17
N PRO A 302 1.38 -22.90 -8.84
CA PRO A 302 2.47 -23.67 -8.22
C PRO A 302 3.61 -22.80 -7.65
N ILE A 303 3.86 -21.67 -8.28
CA ILE A 303 4.85 -20.67 -7.85
C ILE A 303 4.53 -20.08 -6.48
N LEU A 304 3.26 -19.90 -6.10
CA LEU A 304 2.90 -19.41 -4.76
C LEU A 304 3.29 -20.42 -3.68
N ARG A 305 3.19 -21.72 -3.94
CA ARG A 305 3.71 -22.77 -3.04
C ARG A 305 5.24 -22.74 -2.94
N LYS A 306 5.94 -22.33 -4.01
CA LYS A 306 7.39 -22.08 -3.97
C LYS A 306 7.70 -20.89 -3.07
N LEU A 307 6.94 -19.79 -3.20
CA LEU A 307 7.10 -18.59 -2.37
C LEU A 307 6.86 -18.87 -0.88
N GLU A 308 5.95 -19.78 -0.54
CA GLU A 308 5.74 -20.24 0.83
C GLU A 308 7.02 -20.87 1.42
N LYS A 309 7.66 -21.78 0.68
CA LYS A 309 8.95 -22.37 1.08
C LYS A 309 10.09 -21.35 1.15
N GLU A 310 10.11 -20.39 0.22
CA GLU A 310 11.07 -19.28 0.25
C GLU A 310 10.87 -18.41 1.50
N LYS A 311 9.62 -18.18 1.94
CA LYS A 311 9.33 -17.47 3.20
C LYS A 311 9.76 -18.27 4.43
N GLU A 312 9.46 -19.56 4.46
CA GLU A 312 9.82 -20.45 5.57
C GLU A 312 11.34 -20.46 5.81
N THR A 313 12.11 -20.68 4.74
CA THR A 313 13.58 -20.74 4.78
C THR A 313 14.24 -19.37 4.79
N PHE A 314 13.54 -18.35 4.27
CA PHE A 314 14.02 -17.01 3.97
C PHE A 314 15.12 -16.95 2.90
N CYS A 315 15.30 -18.04 2.16
CA CYS A 315 16.22 -18.15 1.04
C CYS A 315 15.45 -17.88 -0.25
N TYR A 316 15.28 -16.60 -0.59
CA TYR A 316 14.56 -16.19 -1.80
C TYR A 316 15.45 -16.27 -3.04
N ALA A 317 14.84 -16.57 -4.18
CA ALA A 317 15.48 -16.41 -5.46
C ALA A 317 15.67 -14.91 -5.78
N GLU A 318 16.72 -14.58 -6.54
CA GLU A 318 17.11 -13.20 -6.83
C GLU A 318 16.17 -12.52 -7.84
N ASP A 319 15.54 -13.29 -8.73
CA ASP A 319 14.60 -12.77 -9.73
C ASP A 319 13.35 -12.17 -9.08
N ASN A 320 13.06 -10.90 -9.35
CA ASN A 320 11.95 -10.16 -8.74
C ASN A 320 11.87 -10.29 -7.21
N LEU A 321 13.02 -10.36 -6.53
CA LEU A 321 13.11 -10.62 -5.08
C LEU A 321 12.17 -9.72 -4.24
N PRO A 322 12.05 -8.39 -4.48
CA PRO A 322 11.14 -7.56 -3.70
C PRO A 322 9.67 -8.02 -3.76
N LEU A 323 9.21 -8.41 -4.94
CA LEU A 323 7.85 -8.93 -5.12
C LEU A 323 7.69 -10.28 -4.44
N ARG A 324 8.65 -11.18 -4.60
CA ARG A 324 8.61 -12.51 -3.97
C ARG A 324 8.48 -12.41 -2.46
N VAL A 325 9.26 -11.52 -1.84
CA VAL A 325 9.21 -11.26 -0.39
C VAL A 325 7.87 -10.63 0.02
N ILE A 326 7.41 -9.58 -0.68
CA ILE A 326 6.15 -8.90 -0.31
C ILE A 326 4.96 -9.85 -0.49
N LEU A 327 4.89 -10.56 -1.62
CA LEU A 327 3.79 -11.45 -1.95
C LEU A 327 3.76 -12.67 -1.02
N SER A 328 4.89 -13.32 -0.72
CA SER A 328 4.91 -14.47 0.20
C SER A 328 4.43 -14.09 1.61
N HIS A 329 4.82 -12.91 2.10
CA HIS A 329 4.37 -12.37 3.38
C HIS A 329 2.88 -12.02 3.35
N PHE A 330 2.39 -11.42 2.27
CA PHE A 330 0.97 -11.14 2.08
C PHE A 330 0.11 -12.41 2.03
N MET A 331 0.55 -13.46 1.32
CA MET A 331 -0.15 -14.75 1.28
C MET A 331 -0.17 -15.43 2.65
N SER A 332 0.93 -15.34 3.41
CA SER A 332 0.99 -15.82 4.80
C SER A 332 0.02 -15.07 5.70
N PHE A 333 0.02 -13.74 5.61
CA PHE A 333 -0.92 -12.88 6.34
C PHE A 333 -2.37 -13.27 6.04
N CYS A 334 -2.71 -13.51 4.77
CA CYS A 334 -4.07 -13.91 4.39
C CYS A 334 -4.48 -15.22 5.06
N ARG A 335 -3.60 -16.24 5.07
CA ARG A 335 -3.87 -17.52 5.73
C ARG A 335 -4.01 -17.36 7.25
N ASP A 336 -3.12 -16.61 7.87
CA ASP A 336 -3.17 -16.37 9.31
C ASP A 336 -4.46 -15.61 9.68
N LYS A 337 -4.87 -14.64 8.86
CA LYS A 337 -6.12 -13.89 9.05
C LYS A 337 -7.38 -14.74 8.86
N ILE A 338 -7.36 -15.78 8.02
CA ILE A 338 -8.47 -16.76 7.95
C ILE A 338 -8.60 -17.53 9.27
N ALA A 339 -7.47 -17.89 9.88
CA ALA A 339 -7.45 -18.67 11.11
C ALA A 339 -7.98 -17.86 12.29
N VAL A 340 -7.46 -16.64 12.48
CA VAL A 340 -7.69 -15.79 13.66
C VAL A 340 -7.98 -14.33 13.26
N PRO A 341 -9.07 -14.05 12.52
CA PRO A 341 -9.32 -12.70 12.01
C PRO A 341 -9.50 -11.64 13.11
N GLU A 342 -10.04 -12.04 14.27
CA GLU A 342 -10.19 -11.19 15.44
C GLU A 342 -8.87 -10.67 15.98
N PHE A 343 -7.78 -11.43 15.82
CA PHE A 343 -6.42 -11.02 16.19
C PHE A 343 -5.92 -9.86 15.34
N PHE A 344 -6.22 -9.87 14.04
CA PHE A 344 -5.80 -8.81 13.13
C PHE A 344 -6.69 -7.58 13.18
N CYS A 345 -7.97 -7.74 13.54
CA CYS A 345 -8.91 -6.65 13.68
C CYS A 345 -8.78 -5.91 15.01
N TRP A 346 -8.61 -6.65 16.11
CA TRP A 346 -8.55 -6.09 17.48
C TRP A 346 -7.30 -6.58 18.23
N PRO A 347 -6.09 -6.32 17.70
CA PRO A 347 -4.85 -6.82 18.31
C PRO A 347 -4.68 -6.30 19.75
N GLY A 348 -5.14 -5.08 20.04
CA GLY A 348 -5.07 -4.50 21.37
C GLY A 348 -5.76 -5.35 22.45
N MET A 349 -6.94 -5.87 22.15
CA MET A 349 -7.69 -6.74 23.06
C MET A 349 -7.15 -8.17 23.08
N MET A 350 -6.62 -8.67 21.96
CA MET A 350 -6.10 -10.03 21.86
C MET A 350 -4.72 -10.22 22.49
N MET A 351 -3.97 -9.14 22.69
CA MET A 351 -2.60 -9.17 23.20
C MET A 351 -2.47 -8.95 24.72
N VAL A 352 -3.59 -8.83 25.44
CA VAL A 352 -3.60 -8.55 26.89
C VAL A 352 -3.42 -9.83 27.70
N GLY A 353 -2.63 -9.74 28.77
CA GLY A 353 -2.37 -10.86 29.69
C GLY A 353 -1.44 -11.91 29.07
N ASP A 354 -1.63 -13.18 29.46
CA ASP A 354 -0.87 -14.29 28.90
C ASP A 354 -1.35 -14.59 27.47
N LEU A 355 -0.53 -14.20 26.49
CA LEU A 355 -0.83 -14.43 25.08
C LEU A 355 -0.95 -15.93 24.80
N LYS A 356 -2.09 -16.35 24.24
CA LYS A 356 -2.29 -17.73 23.80
C LYS A 356 -1.14 -18.15 22.87
N PRO A 357 -0.56 -19.36 23.01
CA PRO A 357 0.56 -19.81 22.18
C PRO A 357 0.32 -19.63 20.67
N ASP A 358 -0.91 -19.87 20.22
CA ASP A 358 -1.30 -19.70 18.81
C ASP A 358 -1.22 -18.23 18.35
N TYR A 359 -1.67 -17.29 19.19
CA TYR A 359 -1.56 -15.86 18.90
C TYR A 359 -0.12 -15.36 18.94
N LEU A 360 0.72 -15.91 19.84
CA LEU A 360 2.15 -15.59 19.86
C LEU A 360 2.84 -16.05 18.56
N SER A 361 2.51 -17.25 18.08
CA SER A 361 3.03 -17.77 16.82
C SER A 361 2.64 -16.88 15.64
N VAL A 362 1.36 -16.52 15.55
CA VAL A 362 0.82 -15.61 14.51
C VAL A 362 1.43 -14.22 14.59
N TRP A 363 1.62 -13.68 15.80
CA TRP A 363 2.28 -12.39 16.00
C TRP A 363 3.71 -12.41 15.46
N LEU A 364 4.51 -13.41 15.89
CA LEU A 364 5.91 -13.53 15.49
C LEU A 364 6.07 -13.75 13.98
N SER A 365 5.16 -14.48 13.34
CA SER A 365 5.20 -14.75 11.89
C SER A 365 4.88 -13.53 11.02
N ASN A 366 4.22 -12.51 11.59
CA ASN A 366 3.75 -11.30 10.93
C ASN A 366 4.52 -10.03 11.34
N LEU A 367 5.62 -10.16 12.08
CA LEU A 367 6.49 -9.04 12.41
C LEU A 367 7.13 -8.40 11.16
N SER A 368 7.45 -7.12 11.27
CA SER A 368 8.20 -6.37 10.27
C SER A 368 9.57 -7.02 9.97
N LEU A 369 9.98 -6.97 8.71
CA LEU A 369 11.28 -7.50 8.25
C LEU A 369 12.49 -6.79 8.89
N TYR A 370 12.29 -5.50 9.19
CA TYR A 370 13.29 -4.65 9.81
C TYR A 370 12.74 -4.06 11.12
N SER A 371 13.64 -3.66 12.00
CA SER A 371 13.33 -2.99 13.26
C SER A 371 14.40 -1.97 13.62
N ASN A 372 14.00 -0.92 14.32
CA ASN A 372 14.92 0.00 14.97
C ASN A 372 15.45 -0.63 16.26
N ARG A 373 16.64 -0.19 16.70
CA ARG A 373 17.20 -0.56 18.00
C ARG A 373 16.96 0.58 18.99
N LEU A 374 16.88 0.25 20.27
CA LEU A 374 16.68 1.27 21.30
C LEU A 374 17.85 2.26 21.29
N GLY A 375 17.55 3.55 21.08
CA GLY A 375 18.54 4.62 20.99
C GLY A 375 19.25 4.75 19.64
N ASP A 376 18.77 4.05 18.60
CA ASP A 376 19.33 4.07 17.25
C ASP A 376 18.22 4.28 16.22
N GLU A 377 18.36 5.31 15.38
CA GLU A 377 17.41 5.63 14.31
C GLU A 377 17.59 4.75 13.07
N GLY A 378 18.64 3.92 13.02
CA GLY A 378 18.92 3.00 11.93
C GLY A 378 17.90 1.87 11.79
N VAL A 379 17.80 1.35 10.56
CA VAL A 379 16.91 0.25 10.19
C VAL A 379 17.70 -1.05 10.10
N PHE A 380 17.45 -2.00 11.01
CA PHE A 380 18.21 -3.25 11.10
C PHE A 380 17.38 -4.45 10.69
N PRO A 381 17.96 -5.43 9.98
CA PRO A 381 17.39 -6.76 9.85
C PRO A 381 16.91 -7.31 11.19
N ARG A 382 15.65 -7.75 11.26
CA ARG A 382 15.15 -8.45 12.43
C ARG A 382 15.74 -9.85 12.50
N ASP A 383 16.15 -10.29 13.69
CA ASP A 383 16.51 -11.69 13.92
C ASP A 383 15.26 -12.56 13.74
N MET A 384 15.37 -13.61 12.92
CA MET A 384 14.30 -14.57 12.67
C MET A 384 14.72 -15.95 13.21
N PRO A 385 14.34 -16.30 14.45
CA PRO A 385 14.72 -17.57 15.05
C PRO A 385 14.36 -18.77 14.17
N GLY A 386 15.26 -19.74 14.08
CA GLY A 386 15.06 -20.95 13.28
C GLY A 386 15.34 -20.81 11.79
N LYS A 387 15.72 -19.60 11.31
CA LYS A 387 16.09 -19.37 9.91
C LYS A 387 17.59 -19.18 9.74
N ASP A 388 18.08 -19.49 8.54
CA ASP A 388 19.50 -19.34 8.23
C ASP A 388 19.91 -17.86 8.14
N ARG A 389 20.96 -17.50 8.87
CA ARG A 389 21.44 -16.12 8.99
C ARG A 389 21.98 -15.59 7.67
N GLU A 390 22.63 -16.43 6.87
CA GLU A 390 23.17 -16.03 5.58
C GLU A 390 22.05 -15.70 4.59
N CYS A 391 21.01 -16.54 4.52
CA CYS A 391 19.81 -16.27 3.74
C CYS A 391 19.10 -14.98 4.18
N ILE A 392 18.96 -14.72 5.49
CA ILE A 392 18.40 -13.45 6.01
C ILE A 392 19.19 -12.25 5.48
N LEU A 393 20.50 -12.25 5.69
CA LEU A 393 21.35 -11.13 5.30
C LEU A 393 21.34 -10.94 3.78
N LYS A 394 21.43 -12.02 3.00
CA LYS A 394 21.38 -11.95 1.54
C LYS A 394 20.06 -11.34 1.06
N THR A 395 18.93 -11.90 1.49
CA THR A 395 17.59 -11.44 1.08
C THR A 395 17.38 -9.98 1.46
N LEU A 396 17.67 -9.59 2.70
CA LEU A 396 17.41 -8.22 3.16
C LEU A 396 18.37 -7.20 2.58
N ASN A 397 19.62 -7.57 2.26
CA ASN A 397 20.54 -6.68 1.55
C ASN A 397 20.10 -6.44 0.10
N VAL A 398 19.61 -7.48 -0.59
CA VAL A 398 19.09 -7.31 -1.95
C VAL A 398 17.78 -6.52 -1.94
N PHE A 399 16.87 -6.81 -1.01
CA PHE A 399 15.62 -6.07 -0.84
C PHE A 399 15.89 -4.58 -0.58
N TYR A 400 16.87 -4.30 0.28
CA TYR A 400 17.36 -2.96 0.57
C TYR A 400 17.93 -2.26 -0.67
N ALA A 401 18.77 -2.95 -1.44
CA ALA A 401 19.40 -2.40 -2.63
C ALA A 401 18.36 -1.95 -3.66
N HIS A 402 17.26 -2.72 -3.79
CA HIS A 402 16.13 -2.33 -4.63
C HIS A 402 15.43 -1.06 -4.14
N GLY A 403 15.30 -0.86 -2.82
CA GLY A 403 14.74 0.37 -2.26
C GLY A 403 15.49 1.63 -2.70
N ILE A 404 16.83 1.57 -2.71
CA ILE A 404 17.69 2.66 -3.24
C ILE A 404 17.44 2.87 -4.74
N MET A 405 17.35 1.77 -5.51
CA MET A 405 17.10 1.87 -6.95
C MET A 405 15.75 2.50 -7.27
N PHE A 406 14.72 2.19 -6.49
CA PHE A 406 13.40 2.78 -6.69
C PHE A 406 13.43 4.30 -6.48
N ASP A 407 14.09 4.76 -5.43
CA ASP A 407 14.24 6.18 -5.14
C ASP A 407 15.04 6.91 -6.23
N LEU A 408 16.23 6.41 -6.59
CA LEU A 408 17.05 7.02 -7.64
C LEU A 408 16.33 7.06 -9.00
N THR A 409 15.59 6.00 -9.33
CA THR A 409 14.82 5.93 -10.59
C THR A 409 13.71 6.98 -10.61
N LYS A 410 12.96 7.12 -9.50
CA LYS A 410 11.95 8.16 -9.36
C LYS A 410 12.57 9.55 -9.45
N GLN A 411 13.69 9.79 -8.76
CA GLN A 411 14.41 11.06 -8.84
C GLN A 411 14.77 11.38 -10.29
N TRP A 412 15.34 10.42 -11.03
CA TRP A 412 15.73 10.62 -12.43
C TRP A 412 14.55 11.00 -13.33
N ILE A 413 13.41 10.32 -13.16
CA ILE A 413 12.24 10.56 -14.00
C ILE A 413 11.60 11.92 -13.68
N LEU A 414 11.38 12.23 -12.40
CA LEU A 414 10.47 13.31 -11.98
C LEU A 414 11.14 14.54 -11.36
N GLU A 415 12.35 14.43 -10.82
CA GLU A 415 12.93 15.48 -9.97
C GLU A 415 14.09 16.22 -10.64
N ASN A 416 13.98 17.54 -10.72
CA ASN A 416 15.04 18.41 -11.26
C ASN A 416 16.28 18.45 -10.35
N GLY A 417 17.36 19.01 -10.88
CA GLY A 417 18.63 19.11 -10.14
C GLY A 417 19.36 17.79 -9.96
N LYS A 418 20.37 17.78 -9.09
CA LYS A 418 21.28 16.63 -8.87
C LYS A 418 20.55 15.45 -8.19
N PHE A 419 21.10 14.26 -8.35
CA PHE A 419 20.72 13.11 -7.53
C PHE A 419 21.06 13.36 -6.05
N ARG A 420 20.18 12.94 -5.16
CA ARG A 420 20.38 12.97 -3.71
C ARG A 420 20.64 11.54 -3.23
N PHE A 421 21.69 11.37 -2.42
CA PHE A 421 22.11 10.09 -1.85
C PHE A 421 21.95 10.10 -0.32
N ASP A 422 20.80 10.59 0.16
CA ASP A 422 20.51 10.64 1.60
C ASP A 422 19.89 9.32 2.09
N TYR A 423 20.78 8.40 2.44
CA TYR A 423 20.44 7.06 2.93
C TYR A 423 20.96 6.83 4.36
N ARG A 424 21.20 7.89 5.14
CA ARG A 424 21.72 7.75 6.51
C ARG A 424 20.72 7.07 7.45
N TRP A 425 19.42 7.26 7.20
CA TRP A 425 18.34 6.54 7.88
C TRP A 425 18.43 5.01 7.71
N LEU A 426 19.10 4.55 6.66
CA LEU A 426 19.27 3.13 6.39
C LEU A 426 20.51 2.52 7.06
N LYS A 427 21.60 3.29 7.20
CA LYS A 427 22.78 2.90 7.98
C LYS A 427 23.45 4.15 8.53
N ALA A 428 23.18 4.45 9.80
CA ALA A 428 23.63 5.67 10.46
C ALA A 428 25.16 5.88 10.40
N ASP A 429 25.92 4.78 10.42
CA ASP A 429 27.39 4.80 10.47
C ASP A 429 28.10 4.80 9.11
N ALA A 430 27.37 4.67 7.99
CA ALA A 430 28.00 4.64 6.68
C ALA A 430 28.31 6.05 6.14
N SER A 431 29.50 6.21 5.55
CA SER A 431 29.88 7.49 4.96
C SER A 431 29.08 7.76 3.68
N GLU A 432 28.77 9.03 3.42
CA GLU A 432 28.07 9.46 2.22
C GLU A 432 28.80 9.05 0.92
N ALA A 433 30.13 9.01 0.95
CA ALA A 433 30.95 8.55 -0.16
C ALA A 433 30.79 7.05 -0.44
N GLU A 434 30.67 6.22 0.61
CA GLU A 434 30.41 4.78 0.46
C GLU A 434 29.03 4.53 -0.13
N PHE A 435 28.01 5.26 0.34
CA PHE A 435 26.66 5.15 -0.20
C PHE A 435 26.58 5.59 -1.65
N THR A 436 27.14 6.75 -1.97
CA THR A 436 27.15 7.27 -3.34
C THR A 436 27.79 6.27 -4.29
N ARG A 437 28.95 5.71 -3.91
CA ARG A 437 29.64 4.70 -4.72
C ARG A 437 28.83 3.41 -4.87
N SER A 438 28.28 2.86 -3.78
CA SER A 438 27.52 1.61 -3.85
C SER A 438 26.23 1.76 -4.65
N ALA A 439 25.50 2.85 -4.42
CA ALA A 439 24.26 3.16 -5.13
C ALA A 439 24.55 3.46 -6.61
N GLY A 440 25.62 4.19 -6.91
CA GLY A 440 26.07 4.47 -8.27
C GLY A 440 26.44 3.22 -9.05
N ASN A 441 27.19 2.29 -8.43
CA ASN A 441 27.54 1.01 -9.05
C ASN A 441 26.30 0.14 -9.33
N LEU A 442 25.34 0.12 -8.40
CA LEU A 442 24.10 -0.61 -8.59
C LEU A 442 23.27 0.01 -9.74
N PHE A 443 23.17 1.32 -9.77
CA PHE A 443 22.45 2.04 -10.82
C PHE A 443 23.08 1.82 -12.20
N GLU A 444 24.41 1.86 -12.29
CA GLU A 444 25.15 1.52 -13.50
C GLU A 444 24.95 0.06 -13.93
N SER A 445 24.86 -0.88 -12.99
CA SER A 445 24.60 -2.29 -13.34
C SER A 445 23.23 -2.52 -13.96
N VAL A 446 22.25 -1.64 -13.66
CA VAL A 446 20.88 -1.74 -14.18
C VAL A 446 20.74 -0.97 -15.50
N TYR A 447 21.24 0.27 -15.55
CA TYR A 447 20.99 1.20 -16.67
C TYR A 447 22.19 1.43 -17.59
N GLY A 448 23.36 0.88 -17.26
CA GLY A 448 24.60 1.07 -18.05
C GLY A 448 25.21 2.46 -17.95
N VAL A 449 24.70 3.33 -17.07
CA VAL A 449 25.21 4.69 -16.84
C VAL A 449 25.21 4.99 -15.34
N ARG A 450 26.20 5.75 -14.88
CA ARG A 450 26.26 6.23 -13.49
C ARG A 450 25.39 7.48 -13.29
N PRO A 451 24.74 7.65 -12.12
CA PRO A 451 24.00 8.89 -11.81
C PRO A 451 24.82 10.16 -11.97
N GLU A 452 26.12 10.11 -11.66
CA GLU A 452 27.03 11.25 -11.76
C GLU A 452 27.34 11.67 -13.21
N ALA A 453 27.12 10.79 -14.19
CA ALA A 453 27.27 11.08 -15.62
C ALA A 453 26.01 11.73 -16.23
N ILE A 454 24.87 11.63 -15.55
CA ILE A 454 23.60 12.22 -15.98
C ILE A 454 23.58 13.71 -15.59
N LYS A 455 23.35 14.58 -16.57
CA LYS A 455 23.37 16.03 -16.41
C LYS A 455 22.08 16.52 -15.74
N PRO A 456 22.16 17.33 -14.67
CA PRO A 456 20.97 17.95 -14.10
C PRO A 456 20.46 19.08 -15.01
N LEU A 457 19.14 19.20 -15.09
CA LEU A 457 18.38 20.31 -15.66
C LEU A 457 17.83 21.18 -14.54
#